data_AF-A0A563VPX4-F1
#
_entry.id   AF-A0A563VPX4-F1
#
_cell.length_a   1.000
_cell.length_b   1.000
_cell.length_c   1.000
_cell.angle_alpha   90.00
_cell.angle_beta   90.00
_cell.angle_gamma   90.00
#
_symmetry.space_group_name_H-M   'P 1'
#
loop_
_entity.id
_entity.type
_entity.pdbx_description
1 polymer ?
#
loop_
_entity_poly.entity_id
_entity_poly.type
_entity_poly.pdbx_seq_one_letter_code
_entity_poly.pdbx_strand_id
1 'polypeptide(L)' 'MALEPEWEAKFEPNSHGFRPGRSCQDAIKAIFLAIKQKSKYVLDADISQCFDKIDHRKLLEKLNTYPTVQR' A
#
# COMPACT_ATOMS: atom_id res chain seq x y z
N MET A 1 2.02 17.04 -5.16
CA MET A 1 3.07 16.38 -5.97
C MET A 1 4.43 16.23 -5.27
N ALA A 2 4.63 16.71 -4.02
CA ALA A 2 5.91 16.49 -3.31
C ALA A 2 6.02 15.12 -2.61
N LEU A 3 4.88 14.51 -2.23
CA LEU A 3 4.85 13.28 -1.44
C LEU A 3 4.99 12.00 -2.27
N GLU A 4 4.53 12.01 -3.52
CA GLU A 4 4.58 10.83 -4.40
C GLU A 4 6.00 10.24 -4.54
N PRO A 5 7.06 11.01 -4.85
CA PRO A 5 8.40 10.43 -4.99
C PRO A 5 8.99 9.92 -3.67
N GLU A 6 8.68 10.58 -2.55
CA GLU A 6 9.15 10.16 -1.22
C GLU A 6 8.51 8.83 -0.81
N TRP A 7 7.20 8.71 -0.99
CA TRP A 7 6.46 7.52 -0.61
C TRP A 7 6.69 6.36 -1.58
N GLU A 8 6.90 6.62 -2.87
CA GLU A 8 7.26 5.59 -3.84
C GLU A 8 8.59 4.89 -3.49
N ALA A 9 9.55 5.61 -2.89
CA ALA A 9 10.79 5.03 -2.37
C ALA A 9 10.60 4.20 -1.08
N LYS A 10 9.54 4.47 -0.32
CA LYS A 10 9.23 3.79 0.96
C LYS A 10 8.25 2.62 0.80
N PHE A 11 7.46 2.60 -0.27
CA PHE A 11 6.43 1.58 -0.48
C PHE A 11 7.03 0.20 -0.70
N GLU A 12 6.34 -0.82 -0.18
CA GLU A 12 6.74 -2.20 -0.33
C GLU A 12 6.63 -2.67 -1.80
N PRO A 13 7.56 -3.50 -2.31
CA PRO A 13 7.59 -3.89 -3.72
C PRO A 13 6.36 -4.65 -4.25
N ASN A 14 5.65 -5.39 -3.39
CA ASN A 14 4.42 -6.13 -3.69
C ASN A 14 3.15 -5.31 -3.39
N SER A 15 3.26 -4.03 -3.03
CA SER A 15 2.12 -3.13 -2.97
C SER A 15 1.80 -2.59 -4.36
N HIS A 16 0.62 -2.93 -4.90
CA HIS A 16 0.25 -2.59 -6.27
C HIS A 16 -0.89 -1.54 -6.38
N GLY A 17 -1.63 -1.30 -5.29
CA GLY A 17 -2.78 -0.41 -5.30
C GLY A 17 -2.41 1.08 -5.29
N PHE A 18 -3.17 1.90 -6.04
CA PHE A 18 -3.08 3.37 -6.04
C PHE A 18 -1.69 3.96 -6.33
N ARG A 19 -0.82 3.21 -7.03
CA ARG A 19 0.55 3.65 -7.39
C ARG A 19 0.67 3.94 -8.88
N PRO A 20 1.38 5.01 -9.27
CA PRO A 20 1.66 5.28 -10.68
C PRO A 20 2.53 4.17 -11.28
N GLY A 21 2.14 3.66 -12.45
CA GLY A 21 2.90 2.62 -13.15
C GLY A 21 2.75 1.19 -12.59
N ARG A 22 1.82 0.97 -11.65
CA ARG A 22 1.44 -0.38 -11.18
C ARG A 22 -0.03 -0.64 -11.48
N SER A 23 -0.36 -1.88 -11.83
CA SER A 23 -1.71 -2.31 -12.18
C SER A 23 -2.14 -3.58 -11.45
N CYS A 24 -3.44 -3.89 -11.49
CA CYS A 24 -3.98 -5.15 -10.98
C CYS A 24 -3.34 -6.38 -11.66
N GLN A 25 -2.90 -6.25 -12.91
CA GLN A 25 -2.25 -7.33 -13.65
C GLN A 25 -0.88 -7.68 -13.05
N ASP A 26 -0.15 -6.67 -12.54
CA ASP A 26 1.13 -6.89 -11.88
C ASP A 26 0.96 -7.67 -10.58
N ALA A 27 -0.11 -7.39 -9.82
CA ALA A 27 -0.45 -8.12 -8.60
C ALA A 27 -0.78 -9.59 -8.90
N ILE A 28 -1.59 -9.85 -9.94
CA ILE A 28 -1.91 -11.21 -10.38
C ILE A 28 -0.64 -11.97 -10.78
N LYS A 29 0.26 -11.32 -11.52
CA LYS A 29 1.54 -11.91 -11.93
C LYS A 29 2.43 -12.21 -10.71
N ALA A 30 2.49 -11.33 -9.73
CA ALA A 30 3.25 -11.53 -8.49
C ALA A 30 2.71 -12.74 -7.70
N ILE A 31 1.38 -12.82 -7.53
CA ILE A 31 0.71 -13.96 -6.87
C ILE A 31 1.02 -15.25 -7.63
N PHE A 32 0.85 -15.27 -8.96
CA PHE A 32 1.12 -16.45 -9.78
C PHE A 32 2.56 -16.96 -9.62
N LEU A 33 3.55 -16.06 -9.66
CA LEU A 33 4.96 -16.41 -9.48
C LEU A 33 5.24 -16.95 -8.07
N ALA A 34 4.61 -16.39 -7.04
CA ALA A 34 4.79 -16.80 -5.65
C ALA A 34 4.23 -18.21 -5.38
N ILE A 35 3.06 -18.55 -5.94
CA ILE A 35 2.38 -19.82 -5.69
C ILE A 35 2.78 -20.93 -6.67
N LYS A 36 3.41 -20.61 -7.81
CA LYS A 36 3.75 -21.59 -8.87
C LYS A 36 4.57 -22.78 -8.38
N GLN A 37 5.45 -22.58 -7.38
CA GLN A 37 6.38 -23.61 -6.90
C GLN A 37 6.10 -24.11 -5.47
N LYS A 38 5.03 -23.62 -4.82
CA LYS A 38 4.74 -23.88 -3.40
C LYS A 38 3.29 -24.34 -3.18
N SER A 39 3.00 -24.79 -1.96
CA SER A 39 1.67 -25.21 -1.54
C SER A 39 0.65 -24.06 -1.67
N LYS A 40 -0.57 -24.40 -2.14
CA LYS A 40 -1.58 -23.45 -2.66
C LYS A 40 -2.54 -22.93 -1.59
N TYR A 41 -2.02 -22.57 -0.42
CA TYR A 41 -2.84 -21.95 0.62
C TYR A 41 -2.75 -20.44 0.50
N VAL A 42 -3.89 -19.78 0.35
CA VAL A 42 -4.01 -18.32 0.27
C VAL A 42 -4.88 -17.89 1.44
N LEU A 43 -4.40 -16.91 2.20
CA LEU A 43 -5.20 -16.21 3.19
C LEU A 43 -5.83 -15.01 2.51
N ASP A 44 -7.15 -15.05 2.35
CA ASP A 44 -7.91 -13.87 1.93
C ASP A 44 -8.23 -13.03 3.16
N ALA A 45 -7.77 -11.78 3.15
CA ALA A 45 -7.91 -10.86 4.26
C ALA A 45 -8.25 -9.46 3.74
N ASP A 46 -9.31 -8.88 4.29
CA ASP A 46 -9.77 -7.54 3.96
C ASP A 46 -9.94 -6.69 5.23
N ILE A 47 -9.77 -5.37 5.09
CA ILE A 47 -9.91 -4.42 6.19
C ILE A 47 -11.29 -3.78 6.11
N SER A 48 -12.18 -4.17 7.03
CA SER A 48 -13.53 -3.62 7.10
C SER A 48 -13.51 -2.10 7.29
N GLN A 49 -14.23 -1.35 6.45
CA GLN A 49 -14.35 0.11 6.53
C GLN A 49 -12.98 0.80 6.56
N CYS A 50 -12.07 0.37 5.68
CA CYS A 50 -10.68 0.82 5.65
C CYS A 50 -10.55 2.35 5.64
N PHE A 51 -11.32 3.07 4.82
CA PHE A 51 -11.24 4.54 4.73
C PHE A 51 -11.98 5.27 5.86
N ASP A 52 -13.10 4.72 6.34
CA ASP A 52 -13.94 5.40 7.35
C ASP A 52 -13.34 5.27 8.76
N LYS A 53 -12.59 4.19 9.03
CA LYS A 53 -12.00 3.89 10.35
C LYS A 53 -10.52 4.26 10.48
N ILE A 54 -9.95 5.01 9.54
CA ILE A 54 -8.54 5.44 9.65
C ILE A 54 -8.40 6.43 10.81
N ASP A 55 -7.55 6.10 11.78
CA ASP A 55 -7.18 7.03 12.83
C ASP A 55 -6.37 8.21 12.25
N HIS A 56 -7.00 9.38 12.25
CA HIS A 56 -6.39 10.60 11.73
C HIS A 56 -5.10 11.01 12.45
N ARG A 57 -4.97 10.74 13.76
CA ARG A 57 -3.75 11.07 14.51
C ARG A 57 -2.58 10.23 14.03
N LYS A 58 -2.79 8.91 13.94
CA LYS A 58 -1.79 7.98 13.42
C LYS A 58 -1.42 8.26 11.97
N LEU A 59 -2.40 8.64 11.15
CA LEU A 59 -2.15 9.01 9.75
C LEU A 59 -1.23 10.25 9.66
N LEU A 60 -1.52 11.30 10.43
CA LEU A 60 -0.74 12.53 10.45
C LEU A 60 0.67 12.32 11.02
N GLU A 61 0.81 11.53 12.10
CA GLU A 61 2.10 11.13 12.65
C GLU A 61 2.96 10.39 11.61
N LYS A 62 2.35 9.49 10.81
CA LYS A 62 3.06 8.77 9.75
C LYS A 62 3.47 9.66 8.58
N LEU A 63 2.71 10.70 8.26
CA LEU A 63 3.00 11.57 7.13
C LEU A 63 4.23 12.44 7.37
N ASN A 64 4.52 12.81 8.63
CA ASN A 64 5.68 13.60 9.07
C ASN A 64 6.18 14.65 8.05
N THR A 65 5.24 15.36 7.43
CA THR A 65 5.50 16.26 6.31
C THR A 65 5.96 17.63 6.81
N TYR A 66 6.85 18.27 6.06
CA TYR A 66 7.23 19.67 6.25
C TYR A 66 6.43 20.56 5.27
N PRO A 67 5.80 21.67 5.71
CA PRO A 67 5.59 22.10 7.08
C PRO A 67 4.66 21.12 7.80
N THR A 68 4.90 20.91 9.10
CA THR A 68 4.05 20.08 9.96
C THR A 68 2.63 20.61 9.84
N VAL A 69 1.70 19.80 9.32
CA VAL A 69 0.29 20.16 9.24
C VAL A 69 -0.24 20.21 10.67
N GLN A 70 -0.06 21.37 11.31
CA GLN A 70 -0.68 21.68 12.58
C GLN A 70 -2.12 22.09 12.28
N ARG A 71 -3.05 21.41 12.93
CA ARG A 71 -4.48 21.69 12.82
C ARG A 71 -4.88 22.77 13.81
#